data_AF-A0A6V7M477-F1
#
_entry.id   AF-A0A6V7M477-F1
#
_cell.length_a   1.000
_cell.length_b   1.000
_cell.length_c   1.000
_cell.angle_alpha   90.00
_cell.angle_beta   90.00
_cell.angle_gamma   90.00
#
_symmetry.space_group_name_H-M   'P 1'
#
loop_
_entity.id
_entity.type
_entity.pdbx_description
1 polymer ?
#
loop_
_entity_poly.entity_id
_entity_poly.type
_entity_poly.pdbx_seq_one_letter_code
_entity_poly.pdbx_strand_id
1 'polypeptide(L)' 'TIFTSQQLEELEAAFKEAHYPDVYAREMLSLRTDLPEDRIQ' A
#
# COMPACT_ATOMS: atom_id res chain seq x y z
N THR A 1 -7.06 -2.66 -12.14
CA THR A 1 -7.87 -1.91 -11.16
C THR A 1 -7.37 -0.49 -11.15
N ILE A 2 -8.27 0.50 -11.18
CA ILE A 2 -7.86 1.91 -11.09
C ILE A 2 -7.84 2.22 -9.60
N PHE A 3 -6.65 2.50 -9.06
CA PHE A 3 -6.52 3.00 -7.70
C PHE A 3 -7.05 4.44 -7.65
N THR A 4 -7.67 4.83 -6.54
CA THR A 4 -8.01 6.22 -6.32
C THR A 4 -6.74 7.02 -6.05
N SER A 5 -6.77 8.34 -6.29
CA SER A 5 -5.62 9.21 -5.99
C SER A 5 -5.15 9.07 -4.53
N GLN A 6 -6.10 8.86 -3.61
CA GLN A 6 -5.84 8.69 -2.19
C GLN A 6 -5.13 7.36 -1.88
N GLN A 7 -5.51 6.28 -2.56
CA GLN A 7 -4.81 4.99 -2.46
C GLN A 7 -3.39 5.05 -3.02
N LEU A 8 -3.20 5.79 -4.13
CA LEU A 8 -1.88 6.01 -4.73
C LEU A 8 -0.96 6.81 -3.79
N GLU A 9 -1.47 7.85 -3.13
CA GLU A 9 -0.68 8.63 -2.17
C GLU A 9 -0.19 7.77 -1.00
N GLU A 10 -1.05 6.94 -0.41
CA GLU A 10 -0.67 6.02 0.67
C GLU A 10 0.33 4.96 0.20
N LEU A 11 0.13 4.40 -0.99
CA LEU A 11 1.06 3.45 -1.59
C LEU A 11 2.44 4.09 -1.83
N GLU A 12 2.49 5.29 -2.42
CA GLU A 12 3.74 6.01 -2.67
C GLU A 12 4.44 6.42 -1.37
N ALA A 13 3.68 6.84 -0.35
CA ALA A 13 4.21 7.19 0.96
C ALA A 13 4.88 5.98 1.62
N ALA A 14 4.21 4.83 1.60
CA ALA A 14 4.77 3.60 2.14
C ALA A 14 5.96 3.08 1.30
N PHE A 15 5.91 3.20 -0.03
CA PHE A 15 7.03 2.81 -0.88
C PHE A 15 8.28 3.67 -0.62
N LYS A 16 8.08 4.96 -0.32
CA LYS A 16 9.16 5.87 0.10
C LYS A 16 9.74 5.51 1.46
N GLU A 17 8.92 5.04 2.38
CA GLU A 17 9.34 4.66 3.73
C GLU A 17 10.06 3.30 3.73
N ALA A 18 9.55 2.34 2.96
CA ALA A 18 10.15 1.02 2.78
C ALA A 18 9.88 0.49 1.36
N HIS A 19 10.94 0.37 0.54
CA HIS A 19 10.87 -0.25 -0.79
C HIS A 19 10.45 -1.73 -0.75
N TYR A 20 10.69 -2.41 0.37
CA TYR A 20 10.25 -3.77 0.62
C TYR A 20 9.49 -3.79 1.95
N PRO A 21 8.19 -3.40 1.94
CA PRO A 21 7.39 -3.47 3.13
C PRO A 21 7.33 -4.93 3.59
N ASP A 22 7.58 -5.14 4.88
CA ASP A 22 7.37 -6.43 5.51
C ASP A 22 5.88 -6.81 5.47
N VAL A 23 5.55 -8.06 5.82
CA VAL A 23 4.17 -8.57 5.80
C VAL A 23 3.25 -7.66 6.64
N TYR A 24 3.77 -7.15 7.75
CA TYR A 24 3.04 -6.25 8.63
C TYR A 24 2.76 -4.88 8.01
N ALA A 25 3.74 -4.26 7.36
CA ALA A 25 3.52 -3.00 6.63
C ALA A 25 2.53 -3.18 5.48
N ARG A 26 2.52 -4.34 4.81
CA ARG A 26 1.54 -4.68 3.78
C ARG A 26 0.13 -4.85 4.36
N GLU A 27 -0.03 -5.55 5.49
CA GLU A 27 -1.34 -5.65 6.17
C GLU A 27 -1.86 -4.27 6.58
N MET A 28 -1.00 -3.43 7.15
CA MET A 28 -1.37 -2.07 7.55
C MET A 28 -1.77 -1.19 6.36
N LEU A 29 -1.05 -1.29 5.24
CA LEU A 29 -1.41 -0.61 3.99
C LEU A 29 -2.69 -1.15 3.38
N SER A 30 -2.89 -2.45 3.41
CA SER A 30 -4.11 -3.11 2.95
C SER A 30 -5.31 -2.60 3.72
N LEU A 31 -5.21 -2.52 5.06
CA LEU A 31 -6.23 -1.96 5.93
C LEU A 31 -6.48 -0.46 5.70
N ARG A 32 -5.44 0.33 5.42
CA ARG A 32 -5.57 1.78 5.18
C ARG A 32 -6.15 2.11 3.80
N THR A 33 -5.73 1.37 2.79
CA THR A 33 -6.09 1.63 1.39
C THR A 33 -7.30 0.81 0.94
N ASP A 34 -7.75 -0.15 1.76
CA ASP A 34 -8.77 -1.14 1.43
C ASP A 34 -8.43 -1.91 0.14
N LEU A 35 -7.13 -2.10 -0.09
CA LEU A 35 -6.58 -2.84 -1.24
C LEU A 35 -6.03 -4.18 -0.77
N PRO A 36 -6.24 -5.25 -1.53
CA PRO A 36 -5.72 -6.55 -1.15
C PRO A 36 -4.20 -6.58 -1.35
N GLU A 37 -3.48 -7.32 -0.50
CA GLU A 37 -2.01 -7.33 -0.42
C GLU A 37 -1.32 -7.72 -1.75
N ASP A 38 -1.98 -8.50 -2.60
CA ASP A 38 -1.53 -8.86 -3.95
C ASP A 38 -1.39 -7.63 -4.87
N ARG A 39 -2.05 -6.52 -4.55
CA ARG A 39 -1.92 -5.23 -5.23
C ARG A 39 -0.82 -4.36 -4.64
N ILE A 40 -0.29 -4.72 -3.47
CA ILE A 40 0.78 -4.00 -2.75
C ILE A 40 2.09 -4.76 -3.02
N GLN A 41 2.74 -4.46 -4.16
CA GLN A 41 4.03 -5.04 -4.59
C GLN A 41 5.02 -3.96 -4.99
#